data_AF-A0A0C2D923-F1
#
_entry.id   AF-A0A0C2D923-F1
#
_cell.length_a   1.000
_cell.length_b   1.000
_cell.length_c   1.000
_cell.angle_alpha   90.00
_cell.angle_beta   90.00
_cell.angle_gamma   90.00
#
_symmetry.space_group_name_H-M   'P 1'
#
loop_
_entity.id
_entity.type
_entity.pdbx_description
1 polymer ?
#
loop_
_entity_poly.entity_id
_entity_poly.type
_entity_poly.pdbx_seq_one_letter_code
_entity_poly.pdbx_strand_id
1 'polypeptide(L)'
;MSTDATPALDPQTVLAAAKALSGSTGFWFTRRCLMFELCRRRVWPDPGANLAACEQNFAAALASYEQTSGQLERLVRPEQAIAGVGPADLEAHDLPADLFDYAIGRVALFQRMDLCLMLIANGFHREIEVALTVPPEFPSHVWGRIHAQLNTGLRTTFLAIHDYSPASGPWLASIDEQLGGHEAAEVFPIGLTTPWAYRLRIPVRGPQASPGAPSAAAPTDAEPRAGSYALLEELSPLRAMRWIYGHVARGAEDVGFG
;
A
#
# COMPACT_ATOMS: atom_id res chain seq x y z
N MET A 1 24.87 -25.99 0.49
CA MET A 1 23.65 -25.22 0.82
C MET A 1 23.94 -24.50 2.12
N SER A 2 24.31 -23.22 2.08
CA SER A 2 24.50 -22.43 3.31
C SER A 2 23.13 -22.17 3.91
N THR A 3 22.90 -22.67 5.11
CA THR A 3 21.87 -22.17 6.02
C THR A 3 22.30 -20.78 6.46
N ASP A 4 22.02 -19.75 5.66
CA ASP A 4 22.18 -18.38 6.12
C ASP A 4 21.19 -18.17 7.26
N ALA A 5 21.73 -18.16 8.48
CA ALA A 5 20.96 -17.90 9.68
C ALA A 5 20.27 -16.54 9.53
N THR A 6 18.95 -16.51 9.72
CA THR A 6 18.18 -15.27 9.73
C THR A 6 18.83 -14.29 10.72
N PRO A 7 19.18 -13.07 10.29
CA PRO A 7 19.87 -12.14 11.17
C PRO A 7 18.98 -11.80 12.36
N ALA A 8 19.54 -11.90 13.57
CA ALA A 8 18.83 -11.53 14.79
C ALA A 8 18.61 -10.01 14.83
N LEU A 9 17.41 -9.59 15.20
CA LEU A 9 17.07 -8.19 15.34
C LEU A 9 17.46 -7.69 16.73
N ASP A 10 18.42 -6.76 16.78
CA ASP A 10 18.81 -6.08 18.01
C ASP A 10 17.68 -5.15 18.51
N PRO A 11 17.24 -5.25 19.78
CA PRO A 11 16.12 -4.47 20.30
C PRO A 11 16.30 -2.96 20.24
N GLN A 12 17.50 -2.45 20.52
CA GLN A 12 17.74 -1.00 20.50
C GLN A 12 17.58 -0.46 19.08
N THR A 13 18.08 -1.21 18.10
CA THR A 13 17.99 -0.87 16.68
C THR A 13 16.55 -0.90 16.17
N VAL A 14 15.76 -1.93 16.54
CA VAL A 14 14.35 -2.03 16.14
C VAL A 14 13.54 -0.87 16.73
N LEU A 15 13.71 -0.57 18.01
CA LEU A 15 13.02 0.55 18.67
C LEU A 15 13.40 1.90 18.04
N ALA A 16 14.68 2.10 17.70
CA ALA A 16 15.13 3.31 17.02
C ALA A 16 14.53 3.45 15.60
N ALA A 17 14.39 2.35 14.88
CA ALA A 17 13.74 2.31 13.56
C ALA A 17 12.23 2.60 13.68
N ALA A 18 11.54 1.95 14.60
CA ALA A 18 10.11 2.18 14.87
C ALA A 18 9.83 3.63 15.28
N LYS A 19 10.67 4.21 16.15
CA LYS A 19 10.56 5.62 16.55
C LYS A 19 10.78 6.57 15.37
N ALA A 20 11.73 6.28 14.49
CA ALA A 20 11.98 7.09 13.30
C ALA A 20 10.80 7.06 12.32
N LEU A 21 10.14 5.91 12.15
CA LEU A 21 8.96 5.76 11.31
C LEU A 21 7.72 6.43 11.90
N SER A 22 7.54 6.31 13.22
CA SER A 22 6.42 6.90 13.94
C SER A 22 6.53 8.43 14.04
N GLY A 23 7.75 8.97 14.04
CA GLY A 23 7.98 10.40 14.23
C GLY A 23 7.47 10.91 15.58
N SER A 24 7.39 12.24 15.73
CA SER A 24 6.89 12.88 16.97
C SER A 24 5.37 12.76 17.14
N THR A 25 4.65 12.49 16.07
CA THR A 25 3.18 12.42 16.02
C THR A 25 2.63 11.01 16.21
N GLY A 26 3.50 9.99 16.29
CA GLY A 26 3.08 8.61 16.57
C GLY A 26 2.41 7.90 15.39
N PHE A 27 2.88 8.13 14.17
CA PHE A 27 2.35 7.50 12.96
C PHE A 27 2.41 5.97 13.01
N TRP A 28 1.35 5.33 12.52
CA TRP A 28 1.35 3.92 12.21
C TRP A 28 2.22 3.62 10.99
N PHE A 29 2.88 2.46 11.00
CA PHE A 29 3.77 2.01 9.94
C PHE A 29 3.59 0.52 9.64
N THR A 30 3.97 0.09 8.43
CA THR A 30 3.86 -1.32 8.00
C THR A 30 5.12 -2.12 8.31
N ARG A 31 5.02 -3.45 8.20
CA ARG A 31 6.17 -4.35 8.27
C ARG A 31 7.24 -4.01 7.21
N ARG A 32 6.84 -3.67 5.97
CA ARG A 32 7.82 -3.28 4.93
C ARG A 32 8.48 -1.92 5.24
N CYS A 33 7.74 -0.93 5.74
CA CYS A 33 8.33 0.33 6.20
C CYS A 33 9.45 0.08 7.22
N LEU A 34 9.21 -0.82 8.19
CA LEU A 34 10.21 -1.23 9.18
C LEU A 34 11.40 -1.94 8.54
N MET A 35 11.15 -2.93 7.69
CA MET A 35 12.22 -3.64 6.95
C MET A 35 13.13 -2.68 6.20
N PHE A 36 12.57 -1.75 5.42
CA PHE A 36 13.35 -0.80 4.63
C PHE A 36 14.06 0.26 5.47
N GLU A 37 13.51 0.65 6.63
CA GLU A 37 14.23 1.48 7.60
C GLU A 37 15.46 0.75 8.14
N LEU A 38 15.34 -0.55 8.42
CA LEU A 38 16.44 -1.40 8.88
C LEU A 38 17.48 -1.64 7.76
N CYS A 39 17.05 -1.79 6.50
CA CYS A 39 17.96 -1.82 5.34
C CYS A 39 18.75 -0.50 5.22
N ARG A 40 18.08 0.65 5.35
CA ARG A 40 18.73 1.97 5.31
C ARG A 40 19.76 2.16 6.43
N ARG A 41 19.55 1.52 7.57
CA ARG A 41 20.48 1.46 8.71
C ARG A 41 21.58 0.39 8.56
N ARG A 42 21.56 -0.39 7.48
CA ARG A 42 22.50 -1.49 7.20
C ARG A 42 22.49 -2.61 8.24
N VAL A 43 21.35 -2.81 8.91
CA VAL A 43 21.16 -3.89 9.90
C VAL A 43 20.31 -5.03 9.34
N TRP A 44 19.64 -4.80 8.21
CA TRP A 44 18.95 -5.81 7.44
C TRP A 44 19.50 -5.82 6.00
N PRO A 45 19.64 -6.99 5.35
CA PRO A 45 20.12 -7.06 3.98
C PRO A 45 19.17 -6.37 3.00
N ASP A 46 19.73 -5.70 1.98
CA ASP A 46 18.90 -5.17 0.88
C ASP A 46 18.22 -6.34 0.14
N PRO A 47 16.89 -6.25 -0.12
CA PRO A 47 16.14 -7.35 -0.74
C PRO A 47 16.58 -7.67 -2.17
N GLY A 48 17.28 -6.75 -2.87
CA GLY A 48 17.73 -6.97 -4.24
C GLY A 48 16.60 -7.43 -5.15
N ALA A 49 16.83 -8.47 -5.95
CA ALA A 49 15.80 -9.03 -6.84
C ALA A 49 14.80 -9.97 -6.13
N ASN A 50 15.10 -10.48 -4.92
CA ASN A 50 14.27 -11.48 -4.25
C ASN A 50 13.54 -10.90 -3.03
N LEU A 51 12.61 -9.98 -3.31
CA LEU A 51 11.81 -9.30 -2.30
C LEU A 51 11.03 -10.27 -1.42
N ALA A 52 10.36 -11.26 -2.04
CA ALA A 52 9.47 -12.18 -1.33
C ALA A 52 10.21 -13.00 -0.26
N ALA A 53 11.38 -13.56 -0.59
CA ALA A 53 12.17 -14.30 0.39
C ALA A 53 12.70 -13.38 1.50
N CYS A 54 13.11 -12.15 1.18
CA CYS A 54 13.55 -11.19 2.17
C CYS A 54 12.42 -10.83 3.16
N GLU A 55 11.21 -10.62 2.66
CA GLU A 55 10.03 -10.33 3.50
C GLU A 55 9.62 -11.50 4.38
N GLN A 56 9.69 -12.73 3.88
CA GLN A 56 9.42 -13.93 4.68
C GLN A 56 10.44 -14.07 5.82
N ASN A 57 11.73 -13.92 5.51
CA ASN A 57 12.80 -13.95 6.51
C ASN A 57 12.64 -12.83 7.53
N PHE A 58 12.25 -11.64 7.08
CA PHE A 58 12.02 -10.50 7.96
C PHE A 58 10.82 -10.72 8.87
N ALA A 59 9.71 -11.25 8.35
CA ALA A 59 8.54 -11.59 9.14
C ALA A 59 8.87 -12.63 10.23
N ALA A 60 9.67 -13.65 9.91
CA ALA A 60 10.13 -14.63 10.88
C ALA A 60 11.04 -14.01 11.96
N ALA A 61 11.98 -13.15 11.57
CA ALA A 61 12.86 -12.44 12.51
C ALA A 61 12.08 -11.50 13.43
N LEU A 62 11.11 -10.76 12.88
CA LEU A 62 10.24 -9.87 13.63
C LEU A 62 9.38 -10.66 14.62
N ALA A 63 8.80 -11.79 14.21
CA ALA A 63 8.03 -12.64 15.11
C ALA A 63 8.89 -13.15 16.30
N SER A 64 10.13 -13.57 16.04
CA SER A 64 11.07 -13.99 17.09
C SER A 64 11.46 -12.83 18.02
N TYR A 65 11.67 -11.63 17.47
CA TYR A 65 11.90 -10.43 18.24
C TYR A 65 10.71 -10.12 19.17
N GLU A 66 9.48 -10.15 18.67
CA GLU A 66 8.29 -9.79 19.45
C GLU A 66 7.96 -10.81 20.55
N GLN A 67 8.33 -12.09 20.38
CA GLN A 67 8.23 -13.10 21.44
C GLN A 67 9.11 -12.78 22.65
N THR A 68 10.26 -12.11 22.43
CA THR A 68 11.24 -11.84 23.49
C THR A 68 11.15 -10.43 24.04
N SER A 69 10.82 -9.45 23.18
CA SER A 69 10.88 -8.02 23.50
C SER A 69 9.49 -7.36 23.59
N GLY A 70 8.42 -8.12 23.34
CA GLY A 70 7.06 -7.60 23.27
C GLY A 70 6.69 -7.07 21.88
N GLN A 71 5.39 -6.85 21.66
CA GLN A 71 4.89 -6.34 20.38
C GLN A 71 5.28 -4.88 20.16
N LEU A 72 5.63 -4.54 18.92
CA LEU A 72 5.87 -3.15 18.55
C LEU A 72 4.56 -2.37 18.52
N GLU A 73 4.54 -1.23 19.21
CA GLU A 73 3.48 -0.25 19.11
C GLU A 73 3.39 0.31 17.68
N ARG A 74 2.18 0.65 17.25
CA ARG A 74 1.90 1.34 15.97
C ARG A 74 2.30 0.57 14.70
N LEU A 75 2.70 -0.70 14.82
CA LEU A 75 2.88 -1.60 13.69
C LEU A 75 1.52 -2.07 13.17
N VAL A 76 1.26 -1.87 11.89
CA VAL A 76 0.07 -2.40 11.20
C VAL A 76 0.16 -3.92 11.08
N ARG A 77 -0.92 -4.61 11.47
CA ARG A 77 -1.06 -6.06 11.45
C ARG A 77 -2.29 -6.45 10.62
N PRO A 78 -2.13 -6.61 9.30
CA PRO A 78 -3.23 -7.01 8.40
C PRO A 78 -3.92 -8.28 8.86
N GLU A 79 -3.16 -9.24 9.39
CA GLU A 79 -3.69 -10.49 9.95
C GLU A 79 -4.67 -10.29 11.10
N GLN A 80 -4.63 -9.15 11.80
CA GLN A 80 -5.59 -8.80 12.86
C GLN A 80 -6.79 -8.02 12.31
N ALA A 81 -6.64 -7.38 11.15
CA ALA A 81 -7.74 -6.71 10.46
C ALA A 81 -8.65 -7.73 9.76
N ILE A 82 -8.10 -8.86 9.32
CA ILE A 82 -8.85 -9.97 8.68
C ILE A 82 -9.39 -10.93 9.75
N ALA A 83 -10.19 -10.40 10.69
CA ALA A 83 -11.23 -11.20 11.33
C ALA A 83 -12.52 -10.80 10.62
N GLY A 84 -13.12 -11.74 9.88
CA GLY A 84 -14.34 -11.52 9.13
C GLY A 84 -15.47 -11.08 10.04
N VAL A 85 -15.63 -9.76 10.19
CA VAL A 85 -16.85 -9.18 10.74
C VAL A 85 -17.91 -9.41 9.66
N GLY A 86 -18.72 -10.43 9.86
CA GLY A 86 -19.83 -10.72 8.97
C GLY A 86 -20.85 -9.57 9.02
N PRO A 87 -21.79 -9.50 8.06
CA PRO A 87 -22.90 -8.56 8.12
C PRO A 87 -23.62 -8.56 9.48
N ALA A 88 -23.75 -9.75 10.10
CA ALA A 88 -24.36 -9.92 11.42
C ALA A 88 -23.53 -9.33 12.58
N ASP A 89 -22.20 -9.37 12.51
CA ASP A 89 -21.33 -8.78 13.53
C ASP A 89 -21.29 -7.25 13.40
N LEU A 90 -21.42 -6.71 12.18
CA LEU A 90 -21.57 -5.27 11.94
C LEU A 90 -22.88 -4.71 12.51
N GLU A 91 -23.99 -5.46 12.38
CA GLU A 91 -25.29 -5.11 12.97
C GLU A 91 -25.27 -5.20 14.51
N ALA A 92 -24.54 -6.15 15.07
CA ALA A 92 -24.46 -6.36 16.53
C ALA A 92 -23.61 -5.31 17.25
N HIS A 93 -22.73 -4.59 16.54
CA HIS A 93 -21.79 -3.66 17.15
C HIS A 93 -22.30 -2.22 17.33
N ASP A 94 -23.59 -1.96 17.06
CA ASP A 94 -24.24 -0.64 17.21
C ASP A 94 -23.32 0.49 16.70
N LEU A 95 -22.64 0.20 15.58
CA LEU A 95 -21.74 1.14 14.94
C LEU A 95 -22.62 2.34 14.56
N PRO A 96 -22.20 3.58 14.93
CA PRO A 96 -23.02 4.76 14.68
C PRO A 96 -23.43 4.78 13.21
N ALA A 97 -24.67 5.27 12.95
CA ALA A 97 -25.15 5.54 11.60
C ALA A 97 -24.00 6.18 10.81
N ASP A 98 -23.74 5.54 9.68
CA ASP A 98 -22.47 5.53 8.97
C ASP A 98 -21.74 6.88 8.97
N LEU A 99 -20.43 6.86 9.16
CA LEU A 99 -19.59 8.03 8.89
C LEU A 99 -19.71 8.51 7.44
N PHE A 100 -20.35 7.71 6.56
CA PHE A 100 -20.67 8.03 5.18
C PHE A 100 -22.18 7.91 4.88
N ASP A 101 -23.01 8.77 5.50
CA ASP A 101 -24.42 8.97 5.12
C ASP A 101 -24.58 9.78 3.80
N TYR A 102 -23.47 10.06 3.12
CA TYR A 102 -23.37 10.80 1.87
C TYR A 102 -22.84 9.92 0.73
N ALA A 103 -23.20 10.28 -0.52
CA ALA A 103 -22.72 9.59 -1.71
C ALA A 103 -21.18 9.60 -1.77
N ILE A 104 -20.56 8.44 -1.96
CA ILE A 104 -19.11 8.29 -1.99
C ILE A 104 -18.65 8.71 -3.39
N GLY A 105 -18.31 9.99 -3.56
CA GLY A 105 -17.84 10.49 -4.85
C GLY A 105 -16.44 9.97 -5.24
N ARG A 106 -15.63 9.56 -4.25
CA ARG A 106 -14.24 9.13 -4.45
C ARG A 106 -13.88 7.92 -3.60
N VAL A 107 -13.19 6.97 -4.23
CA VAL A 107 -12.70 5.74 -3.62
C VAL A 107 -11.21 5.58 -3.95
N ALA A 108 -10.35 5.42 -2.95
CA ALA A 108 -8.97 5.04 -3.16
C ALA A 108 -8.82 3.51 -3.00
N LEU A 109 -8.41 2.88 -4.10
CA LEU A 109 -8.17 1.44 -4.19
C LEU A 109 -6.68 1.19 -3.95
N PHE A 110 -6.34 0.30 -3.02
CA PHE A 110 -4.94 -0.03 -2.74
C PHE A 110 -4.61 -1.43 -3.24
N GLN A 111 -3.48 -1.57 -3.93
CA GLN A 111 -2.96 -2.88 -4.30
C GLN A 111 -2.58 -3.73 -3.07
N ARG A 112 -2.28 -3.08 -1.94
CA ARG A 112 -1.80 -3.75 -0.72
C ARG A 112 -2.57 -3.33 0.53
N MET A 113 -3.00 -4.35 1.27
CA MET A 113 -3.75 -4.20 2.52
C MET A 113 -2.98 -3.41 3.58
N ASP A 114 -1.69 -3.71 3.77
CA ASP A 114 -0.87 -3.06 4.80
C ASP A 114 -0.84 -1.54 4.63
N LEU A 115 -0.74 -1.08 3.38
CA LEU A 115 -0.71 0.34 3.04
C LEU A 115 -2.07 0.99 3.27
N CYS A 116 -3.15 0.34 2.86
CA CYS A 116 -4.53 0.79 3.12
C CYS A 116 -4.77 0.96 4.63
N LEU A 117 -4.47 -0.07 5.42
CA LEU A 117 -4.61 -0.06 6.87
C LEU A 117 -3.72 0.98 7.54
N MET A 118 -2.49 1.19 7.05
CA MET A 118 -1.63 2.27 7.52
C MET A 118 -2.30 3.64 7.32
N LEU A 119 -2.93 3.89 6.17
CA LEU A 119 -3.61 5.15 5.91
C LEU A 119 -4.88 5.30 6.77
N ILE A 120 -5.65 4.22 6.95
CA ILE A 120 -6.81 4.20 7.85
C ILE A 120 -6.39 4.53 9.29
N ALA A 121 -5.38 3.83 9.81
CA ALA A 121 -4.91 3.98 11.19
C ALA A 121 -4.30 5.36 11.47
N ASN A 122 -3.79 6.03 10.44
CA ASN A 122 -3.31 7.41 10.51
C ASN A 122 -4.40 8.46 10.22
N GLY A 123 -5.66 8.07 10.03
CA GLY A 123 -6.79 8.99 9.89
C GLY A 123 -6.98 9.62 8.51
N PHE A 124 -6.27 9.13 7.48
CA PHE A 124 -6.23 9.72 6.14
C PHE A 124 -7.62 9.94 5.51
N HIS A 125 -8.51 8.95 5.63
CA HIS A 125 -9.88 9.01 5.09
C HIS A 125 -10.71 10.19 5.63
N ARG A 126 -10.43 10.65 6.86
CA ARG A 126 -11.15 11.77 7.49
C ARG A 126 -10.70 13.12 6.98
N GLU A 127 -9.45 13.22 6.51
CA GLU A 127 -8.89 14.49 6.06
C GLU A 127 -9.31 14.86 4.62
N ILE A 128 -9.66 13.86 3.80
CA ILE A 128 -9.90 14.07 2.37
C ILE A 128 -11.24 13.51 1.86
N GLU A 129 -12.12 13.03 2.75
CA GLU A 129 -13.44 12.50 2.41
C GLU A 129 -13.39 11.47 1.26
N VAL A 130 -12.54 10.44 1.43
CA VAL A 130 -12.41 9.33 0.48
C VAL A 130 -12.69 8.01 1.18
N ALA A 131 -13.38 7.10 0.50
CA ALA A 131 -13.45 5.71 0.94
C ALA A 131 -12.13 4.99 0.63
N LEU A 132 -11.64 4.16 1.55
CA LEU A 132 -10.41 3.36 1.36
C LEU A 132 -10.78 1.88 1.26
N THR A 133 -10.33 1.18 0.23
CA THR A 133 -10.59 -0.26 0.04
C THR A 133 -9.45 -0.95 -0.72
N VAL A 134 -9.43 -2.28 -0.68
CA VAL A 134 -8.46 -3.14 -1.36
C VAL A 134 -9.26 -4.17 -2.18
N PRO A 135 -9.24 -4.16 -3.51
CA PRO A 135 -9.88 -5.23 -4.28
C PRO A 135 -9.06 -6.54 -4.20
N PRO A 136 -9.66 -7.72 -4.02
CA PRO A 136 -11.09 -8.02 -3.78
C PRO A 136 -11.49 -8.09 -2.29
N GLU A 137 -10.59 -7.75 -1.36
CA GLU A 137 -10.72 -7.97 0.08
C GLU A 137 -10.94 -6.66 0.87
N PHE A 138 -12.01 -6.57 1.67
CA PHE A 138 -12.29 -5.55 2.71
C PHE A 138 -12.98 -4.23 2.26
N PRO A 139 -14.00 -3.74 2.99
CA PRO A 139 -15.15 -4.44 3.57
C PRO A 139 -16.22 -4.69 2.50
N SER A 140 -16.77 -5.91 2.45
CA SER A 140 -17.87 -6.32 1.55
C SER A 140 -19.09 -5.39 1.59
N HIS A 141 -19.35 -4.75 2.75
CA HIS A 141 -20.45 -3.80 2.91
C HIS A 141 -20.24 -2.48 2.15
N VAL A 142 -18.99 -2.02 1.99
CA VAL A 142 -18.67 -0.81 1.21
C VAL A 142 -18.82 -1.10 -0.27
N TRP A 143 -18.34 -2.25 -0.74
CA TRP A 143 -18.46 -2.67 -2.14
C TRP A 143 -19.92 -2.83 -2.58
N GLY A 144 -20.78 -3.42 -1.75
CA GLY A 144 -22.22 -3.52 -2.06
C GLY A 144 -22.87 -2.15 -2.29
N ARG A 145 -22.49 -1.14 -1.50
CA ARG A 145 -22.99 0.24 -1.67
C ARG A 145 -22.40 0.94 -2.88
N ILE A 146 -21.09 0.79 -3.13
CA ILE A 146 -20.45 1.32 -4.33
C ILE A 146 -21.15 0.77 -5.58
N HIS A 147 -21.40 -0.55 -5.65
CA HIS A 147 -22.15 -1.13 -6.76
C HIS A 147 -23.58 -0.58 -6.85
N ALA A 148 -24.29 -0.43 -5.72
CA ALA A 148 -25.62 0.18 -5.73
C ALA A 148 -25.59 1.61 -6.27
N GLN A 149 -24.62 2.44 -5.84
CA GLN A 149 -24.42 3.81 -6.33
C GLN A 149 -24.15 3.82 -7.84
N LEU A 150 -23.22 2.99 -8.32
CA LEU A 150 -22.91 2.86 -9.74
C LEU A 150 -24.13 2.42 -10.56
N ASN A 151 -24.93 1.49 -10.05
CA ASN A 151 -26.16 1.03 -10.69
C ASN A 151 -27.23 2.12 -10.77
N THR A 152 -27.23 3.08 -9.83
CA THR A 152 -28.11 4.27 -9.90
C THR A 152 -27.57 5.37 -10.82
N GLY A 153 -26.39 5.18 -11.43
CA GLY A 153 -25.75 6.16 -12.31
C GLY A 153 -25.00 7.28 -11.56
N LEU A 154 -24.78 7.13 -10.26
CA LEU A 154 -23.98 8.09 -9.49
C LEU A 154 -22.50 7.93 -9.84
N ARG A 155 -21.92 9.01 -10.36
CA ARG A 155 -20.52 9.04 -10.76
C ARG A 155 -19.61 8.85 -9.55
N THR A 156 -18.66 7.92 -9.68
CA THR A 156 -17.70 7.60 -8.64
C THR A 156 -16.31 7.52 -9.26
N THR A 157 -15.38 8.28 -8.69
CA THR A 157 -13.98 8.28 -9.11
C THR A 157 -13.18 7.30 -8.27
N PHE A 158 -12.52 6.35 -8.93
CA PHE A 158 -11.65 5.35 -8.32
C PHE A 158 -10.19 5.71 -8.56
N LEU A 159 -9.42 5.82 -7.48
CA LEU A 159 -8.03 6.20 -7.48
C LEU A 159 -7.19 4.96 -7.13
N ALA A 160 -6.66 4.30 -8.15
CA ALA A 160 -5.96 3.03 -8.01
C ALA A 160 -4.49 3.23 -7.63
N ILE A 161 -4.19 3.10 -6.34
CA ILE A 161 -2.86 3.29 -5.76
C ILE A 161 -2.09 1.97 -5.81
N HIS A 162 -1.00 1.97 -6.58
CA HIS A 162 -0.19 0.78 -6.81
C HIS A 162 1.31 1.04 -6.76
N ASP A 163 2.07 -0.02 -6.51
CA ASP A 163 3.53 -0.02 -6.59
C ASP A 163 4.00 -0.03 -8.06
N TYR A 164 5.30 0.16 -8.28
CA TYR A 164 5.90 -0.18 -9.58
C TYR A 164 6.30 -1.64 -9.50
N SER A 165 5.50 -2.54 -10.09
CA SER A 165 5.81 -3.98 -10.09
C SER A 165 5.08 -4.73 -11.21
N PRO A 166 5.54 -5.93 -11.61
CA PRO A 166 4.86 -6.74 -12.61
C PRO A 166 3.44 -7.17 -12.21
N ALA A 167 3.13 -7.17 -10.90
CA ALA A 167 1.79 -7.47 -10.40
C ALA A 167 0.78 -6.34 -10.60
N SER A 168 1.25 -5.12 -10.90
CA SER A 168 0.40 -3.92 -10.98
C SER A 168 -0.47 -3.90 -12.23
N GLY A 169 0.07 -4.35 -13.37
CA GLY A 169 -0.69 -4.45 -14.62
C GLY A 169 -1.90 -5.40 -14.49
N PRO A 170 -1.70 -6.67 -14.11
CA PRO A 170 -2.81 -7.60 -13.88
C PRO A 170 -3.81 -7.11 -12.82
N TRP A 171 -3.34 -6.44 -11.76
CA TRP A 171 -4.23 -5.88 -10.74
C TRP A 171 -5.10 -4.75 -11.29
N LEU A 172 -4.53 -3.81 -12.04
CA LEU A 172 -5.29 -2.74 -12.71
C LEU A 172 -6.30 -3.32 -13.70
N ALA A 173 -5.90 -4.28 -14.53
CA ALA A 173 -6.81 -4.96 -15.45
C ALA A 173 -7.99 -5.63 -14.72
N SER A 174 -7.75 -6.20 -13.53
CA SER A 174 -8.83 -6.79 -12.72
C SER A 174 -9.80 -5.75 -12.15
N ILE A 175 -9.33 -4.53 -11.85
CA ILE A 175 -10.19 -3.41 -11.43
C ILE A 175 -11.04 -2.96 -12.61
N ASP A 176 -10.42 -2.78 -13.77
CA ASP A 176 -11.11 -2.40 -15.00
C ASP A 176 -12.15 -3.44 -15.40
N GLU A 177 -11.89 -4.74 -15.21
CA GLU A 177 -12.88 -5.81 -15.43
C GLU A 177 -14.04 -5.74 -14.43
N GLN A 178 -13.76 -5.52 -13.14
CA GLN A 178 -14.80 -5.44 -12.09
C GLN A 178 -15.71 -4.22 -12.24
N LEU A 179 -15.15 -3.09 -12.69
CA LEU A 179 -15.89 -1.85 -12.92
C LEU A 179 -16.38 -1.72 -14.37
N GLY A 180 -15.93 -2.61 -15.24
CA GLY A 180 -16.28 -2.67 -16.65
C GLY A 180 -17.78 -2.83 -16.84
N GLY A 181 -18.38 -1.89 -17.58
CA GLY A 181 -19.82 -1.84 -17.82
C GLY A 181 -20.57 -0.83 -16.96
N HIS A 182 -19.92 -0.20 -15.97
CA HIS A 182 -20.48 0.94 -15.25
C HIS A 182 -19.97 2.26 -15.87
N GLU A 183 -20.78 2.91 -16.71
CA GLU A 183 -20.45 4.23 -17.29
C GLU A 183 -20.22 5.34 -16.23
N ALA A 184 -20.69 5.11 -15.01
CA ALA A 184 -20.53 5.99 -13.87
C ALA A 184 -19.21 5.76 -13.09
N ALA A 185 -18.43 4.73 -13.41
CA ALA A 185 -17.15 4.46 -12.78
C ALA A 185 -16.00 5.05 -13.62
N GLU A 186 -15.17 5.87 -13.01
CA GLU A 186 -13.96 6.40 -13.64
C GLU A 186 -12.72 5.96 -12.85
N VAL A 187 -11.82 5.22 -13.49
CA VAL A 187 -10.63 4.68 -12.83
C VAL A 187 -9.39 5.47 -13.23
N PHE A 188 -8.69 6.02 -12.25
CA PHE A 188 -7.43 6.73 -12.41
C PHE A 188 -6.30 5.95 -11.71
N PRO A 189 -5.31 5.43 -12.46
CA PRO A 189 -4.14 4.82 -11.86
C PRO A 189 -3.26 5.89 -11.20
N ILE A 190 -3.16 5.85 -9.87
CA ILE A 190 -2.23 6.64 -9.06
C ILE A 190 -1.05 5.75 -8.66
N GLY A 191 -0.28 5.38 -9.67
CA GLY A 191 0.83 4.45 -9.54
C GLY A 191 2.17 5.08 -9.23
N LEU A 192 3.01 4.33 -8.53
CA LEU A 192 4.44 4.53 -8.66
C LEU A 192 4.88 4.11 -10.07
N THR A 193 5.50 5.05 -10.79
CA THR A 193 6.13 4.83 -12.09
C THR A 193 7.64 4.95 -11.98
N THR A 194 8.40 4.55 -13.00
CA THR A 194 9.85 4.74 -13.03
C THR A 194 10.25 6.21 -12.80
N PRO A 195 9.69 7.20 -13.52
CA PRO A 195 9.96 8.61 -13.23
C PRO A 195 9.65 9.03 -11.79
N TRP A 196 8.54 8.54 -11.22
CA TRP A 196 8.18 8.85 -9.83
C TRP A 196 9.11 8.20 -8.82
N ALA A 197 9.51 6.94 -9.03
CA ALA A 197 10.50 6.26 -8.19
C ALA A 197 11.80 7.07 -8.14
N TYR A 198 12.30 7.53 -9.29
CA TYR A 198 13.47 8.42 -9.35
C TYR A 198 13.27 9.73 -8.60
N ARG A 199 12.15 10.43 -8.83
CA ARG A 199 11.83 11.71 -8.13
C ARG A 199 11.75 11.53 -6.62
N LEU A 200 11.22 10.40 -6.16
CA LEU A 200 11.05 10.08 -4.75
C LEU A 200 12.30 9.46 -4.12
N ARG A 201 13.33 9.19 -4.93
CA ARG A 201 14.57 8.50 -4.57
C ARG A 201 14.31 7.10 -4.02
N ILE A 202 13.32 6.41 -4.59
CA ILE A 202 13.05 4.99 -4.32
C ILE A 202 13.88 4.19 -5.33
N PRO A 203 14.74 3.26 -4.88
CA PRO A 203 15.53 2.43 -5.77
C PRO A 203 14.63 1.47 -6.57
N VAL A 204 14.80 1.46 -7.89
CA VAL A 204 14.22 0.43 -8.76
C VAL A 204 15.13 -0.78 -8.71
N ARG A 205 14.65 -1.87 -8.11
CA ARG A 205 15.35 -3.16 -8.03
C ARG A 205 14.87 -4.09 -9.13
N GLY A 206 15.66 -5.09 -9.48
CA GLY A 206 15.28 -6.09 -10.49
C GLY A 206 16.46 -6.92 -10.96
N PRO A 207 16.24 -7.92 -11.84
CA PRO A 207 17.32 -8.68 -12.44
C PRO A 207 18.28 -7.72 -13.16
N GLN A 208 19.56 -7.77 -12.80
CA GLN A 208 20.57 -6.98 -13.48
C GLN A 208 20.65 -7.43 -14.95
N ALA A 209 20.73 -6.46 -15.86
CA ALA A 209 21.02 -6.79 -17.25
C ALA A 209 22.37 -7.50 -17.29
N SER A 210 22.42 -8.70 -17.88
CA SER A 210 23.66 -9.43 -18.07
C SER A 210 24.69 -8.54 -18.76
N PRO A 211 25.95 -8.50 -18.30
CA PRO A 211 26.98 -7.73 -18.97
C PRO A 211 27.13 -8.24 -20.41
N GLY A 212 26.85 -7.38 -21.39
CA GLY A 212 26.90 -7.70 -22.82
C GLY A 212 25.56 -7.84 -23.53
N ALA A 213 24.42 -7.74 -22.83
CA ALA A 213 23.14 -7.62 -23.52
C ALA A 213 23.10 -6.29 -24.30
N PRO A 214 22.74 -6.28 -25.59
CA PRO A 214 22.58 -5.02 -26.33
C PRO A 214 21.60 -4.15 -25.55
N SER A 215 21.99 -2.89 -25.34
CA SER A 215 21.15 -1.89 -24.69
C SER A 215 19.86 -1.77 -25.51
N ALA A 216 18.85 -2.56 -25.16
CA ALA A 216 17.51 -2.40 -25.70
C ALA A 216 17.15 -0.92 -25.49
N ALA A 217 16.58 -0.31 -26.52
CA ALA A 217 16.14 1.07 -26.54
C ALA A 217 15.52 1.44 -25.18
N ALA A 218 15.78 2.67 -24.72
CA ALA A 218 15.27 3.20 -23.47
C ALA A 218 13.84 2.68 -23.26
N PRO A 219 13.57 1.91 -22.19
CA PRO A 219 12.28 1.27 -22.03
C PRO A 219 11.23 2.37 -22.10
N THR A 220 10.30 2.26 -23.05
CA THR A 220 9.11 3.09 -23.07
C THR A 220 8.49 2.99 -21.68
N ASP A 221 8.27 4.16 -21.05
CA ASP A 221 8.00 4.38 -19.62
C ASP A 221 6.77 3.63 -19.03
N ALA A 222 6.10 2.79 -19.81
CA ALA A 222 4.81 2.19 -19.47
C ALA A 222 4.91 0.86 -18.73
N GLU A 223 5.92 0.01 -18.98
CA GLU A 223 5.94 -1.35 -18.43
C GLU A 223 7.18 -1.67 -17.58
N PRO A 224 6.99 -2.22 -16.35
CA PRO A 224 8.10 -2.72 -15.58
C PRO A 224 8.80 -3.85 -16.31
N ARG A 225 10.13 -3.73 -16.45
CA ARG A 225 10.95 -4.86 -16.89
C ARG A 225 10.63 -6.07 -16.04
N ALA A 226 10.52 -7.25 -16.64
CA ALA A 226 10.19 -8.48 -15.93
C ALA A 226 11.08 -8.64 -14.67
N GLY A 227 10.44 -8.78 -13.51
CA GLY A 227 11.12 -8.89 -12.21
C GLY A 227 11.63 -7.58 -11.60
N SER A 228 11.40 -6.42 -12.21
CA SER A 228 11.77 -5.12 -11.64
C SER A 228 10.66 -4.53 -10.79
N TYR A 229 11.02 -3.88 -9.68
CA TYR A 229 10.06 -3.28 -8.77
C TYR A 229 10.59 -2.04 -8.03
N ALA A 230 9.67 -1.21 -7.56
CA ALA A 230 9.86 -0.15 -6.57
C ALA A 230 8.56 -0.03 -5.75
N LEU A 231 8.68 0.22 -4.44
CA LEU A 231 7.53 0.13 -3.52
C LEU A 231 7.31 1.45 -2.78
N LEU A 232 6.05 1.84 -2.61
CA LEU A 232 5.68 3.03 -1.84
C LEU A 232 6.12 2.93 -0.37
N GLU A 233 6.12 1.74 0.21
CA GLU A 233 6.55 1.46 1.59
C GLU A 233 8.07 1.54 1.81
N GLU A 234 8.86 1.85 0.78
CA GLU A 234 10.25 2.30 0.97
C GLU A 234 10.32 3.74 1.50
N LEU A 235 9.25 4.51 1.33
CA LEU A 235 9.08 5.81 1.97
C LEU A 235 8.68 5.63 3.44
N SER A 236 9.12 6.54 4.30
CA SER A 236 8.54 6.69 5.63
C SER A 236 7.03 6.95 5.54
N PRO A 237 6.20 6.53 6.51
CA PRO A 237 4.74 6.71 6.49
C PRO A 237 4.29 8.12 6.12
N LEU A 238 4.87 9.16 6.74
CA LEU A 238 4.55 10.55 6.45
C LEU A 238 4.83 10.94 4.98
N ARG A 239 5.94 10.45 4.40
CA ARG A 239 6.29 10.72 3.00
C ARG A 239 5.35 10.00 2.04
N ALA A 240 4.99 8.74 2.34
CA ALA A 240 4.01 7.99 1.56
C ALA A 240 2.64 8.71 1.58
N MET A 241 2.14 9.06 2.78
CA MET A 241 0.87 9.78 2.92
C MET A 241 0.87 11.12 2.21
N ARG A 242 1.94 11.92 2.32
CA ARG A 242 2.05 13.20 1.59
C ARG A 242 2.04 13.02 0.08
N TRP A 243 2.72 11.98 -0.41
CA TRP A 243 2.72 11.67 -1.84
C TRP A 243 1.32 11.27 -2.31
N ILE A 244 0.66 10.34 -1.61
CA ILE A 244 -0.70 9.90 -1.92
C ILE A 244 -1.67 11.07 -1.83
N TYR A 245 -1.64 11.85 -0.75
CA TYR A 245 -2.44 13.07 -0.59
C TYR A 245 -2.28 14.00 -1.78
N GLY A 246 -1.03 14.27 -2.20
CA GLY A 246 -0.75 15.17 -3.31
C GLY A 246 -1.35 14.73 -4.64
N HIS A 247 -1.58 13.42 -4.83
CA HIS A 247 -2.20 12.90 -6.06
C HIS A 247 -3.72 12.72 -5.92
N VAL A 248 -4.18 12.29 -4.75
CA VAL A 248 -5.61 12.10 -4.45
C VAL A 248 -6.33 13.44 -4.30
N ALA A 249 -5.70 14.45 -3.69
CA ALA A 249 -6.27 15.78 -3.52
C ALA A 249 -6.17 16.62 -4.80
N ARG A 250 -5.06 16.58 -5.55
CA ARG A 250 -4.95 17.32 -6.83
C ARG A 250 -5.75 16.70 -7.96
N GLY A 251 -5.91 15.37 -7.96
CA GLY A 251 -6.90 14.72 -8.83
C GLY A 251 -8.32 15.28 -8.60
N ALA A 252 -8.63 15.83 -7.43
CA ALA A 252 -9.90 16.52 -7.20
C ALA A 252 -9.97 17.91 -7.85
N GLU A 253 -8.84 18.62 -7.99
CA GLU A 253 -8.79 19.94 -8.64
C GLU A 253 -8.93 19.82 -10.16
N ASP A 254 -8.31 18.80 -10.77
CA ASP A 254 -8.34 18.57 -12.23
C ASP A 254 -9.64 17.89 -12.73
N VAL A 255 -10.41 17.25 -11.84
CA VAL A 255 -11.68 16.56 -12.17
C VAL A 255 -12.92 17.47 -11.96
N GLY A 256 -12.70 18.79 -11.83
CA GLY A 256 -13.75 19.80 -12.02
C GLY A 256 -14.60 20.09 -10.79
N PHE A 257 -13.97 20.56 -9.71
CA PHE A 257 -14.66 21.43 -8.75
C PHE A 257 -14.71 22.86 -9.30
N GLY A 258 -15.74 23.11 -10.11
CA GLY A 258 -16.34 24.43 -10.35
C GLY A 258 -17.73 24.47 -9.75
#